data_AF-A0A944ERF7-F1
#
_entry.id   AF-A0A944ERF7-F1
#
_cell.length_a   1.000
_cell.length_b   1.000
_cell.length_c   1.000
_cell.angle_alpha   90.00
_cell.angle_beta   90.00
_cell.angle_gamma   90.00
#
_symmetry.space_group_name_H-M   'P 1'
#
loop_
_entity.id
_entity.type
_entity.pdbx_description
1 polymer ?
#
loop_
_entity_poly.entity_id
_entity_poly.type
_entity_poly.pdbx_seq_one_letter_code
_entity_poly.pdbx_strand_id
1 'polypeptide(L)' 'MTEQRLRCCVCGRDTFDATDYVHLELTAQHVDTRQFLGAHAECLNGVLAQGFTVEVHLM' A
#
# COMPACT_ATOMS: atom_id res chain seq x y z
N MET A 1 -4.54 -19.46 4.41
CA MET A 1 -5.38 -18.52 3.64
C MET A 1 -4.40 -17.60 2.93
N THR A 2 -4.26 -17.71 1.62
CA THR A 2 -3.43 -16.78 0.84
C THR A 2 -4.12 -15.42 0.92
N GLU A 3 -3.56 -14.48 1.68
CA GLU A 3 -4.03 -13.09 1.67
C GLU A 3 -4.04 -12.61 0.22
N GLN A 4 -5.23 -12.32 -0.31
CA GLN A 4 -5.34 -11.78 -1.66
C GLN A 4 -4.69 -10.40 -1.66
N ARG A 5 -3.55 -10.28 -2.33
CA ARG A 5 -2.88 -8.99 -2.52
C ARG A 5 -3.76 -8.09 -3.40
N LEU A 6 -3.88 -6.85 -2.99
CA LEU A 6 -4.65 -5.83 -3.71
C LEU A 6 -3.75 -5.15 -4.74
N ARG A 7 -4.32 -4.75 -5.89
CA ARG A 7 -3.59 -3.96 -6.89
C ARG A 7 -3.08 -2.65 -6.29
N CYS A 8 -1.97 -2.16 -6.83
CA CYS A 8 -1.39 -0.89 -6.39
C CYS A 8 -2.36 0.26 -6.65
N CYS A 9 -2.78 0.97 -5.59
CA CYS A 9 -3.70 2.09 -5.69
C CYS A 9 -3.12 3.34 -6.38
N VAL A 10 -1.80 3.38 -6.61
CA VAL A 10 -1.10 4.50 -7.27
C VAL A 10 -0.96 4.26 -8.78
N CYS A 11 -0.39 3.12 -9.18
CA CYS A 11 -0.12 2.83 -10.60
C CYS A 11 -1.10 1.84 -11.24
N GLY A 12 -2.02 1.25 -10.47
CA GLY A 12 -3.03 0.28 -10.96
C GLY A 12 -2.47 -1.10 -11.34
N ARG A 13 -1.15 -1.30 -11.26
CA ARG A 13 -0.48 -2.56 -11.58
C ARG A 13 -0.70 -3.60 -10.47
N ASP A 14 -0.57 -4.86 -10.85
CA ASP A 14 -0.63 -5.99 -9.93
C ASP A 14 0.53 -5.96 -8.93
N THR A 15 0.33 -6.59 -7.77
CA THR A 15 1.26 -6.65 -6.64
C THR A 15 1.57 -8.08 -6.21
N PHE A 16 1.03 -9.08 -6.93
CA PHE A 16 1.15 -10.49 -6.56
C PHE A 16 2.60 -10.92 -6.29
N ASP A 17 3.53 -10.60 -7.20
CA ASP A 17 4.96 -10.92 -7.10
C ASP A 17 5.82 -9.74 -6.58
N ALA A 18 5.20 -8.65 -6.14
CA ALA A 18 5.93 -7.47 -5.67
C ALA A 18 6.63 -7.76 -4.35
N THR A 19 7.95 -7.59 -4.32
CA THR A 19 8.74 -7.71 -3.08
C THR A 19 8.56 -6.52 -2.15
N ASP A 20 8.07 -5.39 -2.68
CA ASP A 20 7.84 -4.14 -1.97
C ASP A 20 6.35 -3.89 -1.70
N TYR A 21 5.55 -4.95 -1.59
CA TYR A 21 4.11 -4.84 -1.32
C TYR A 21 3.82 -4.25 0.06
N VAL A 22 3.01 -3.20 0.09
CA VAL A 22 2.55 -2.52 1.29
C VAL A 22 1.02 -2.57 1.35
N HIS A 23 0.49 -2.80 2.55
CA HIS A 23 -0.93 -2.73 2.84
C HIS A 23 -1.25 -1.43 3.58
N LEU A 24 -2.20 -0.65 3.06
CA LEU A 24 -2.66 0.60 3.65
C LEU A 24 -4.09 0.43 4.19
N GLU A 25 -4.29 0.82 5.45
CA GLU A 25 -5.63 0.97 6.05
C GLU A 25 -6.04 2.44 6.00
N LEU A 26 -7.21 2.70 5.44
CA LEU A 26 -7.83 4.02 5.39
C LEU A 26 -9.09 4.04 6.27
N THR A 27 -9.13 5.01 7.17
CA THR A 27 -10.26 5.27 8.07
C THR A 27 -10.69 6.72 7.95
N ALA A 28 -11.98 7.01 8.18
CA ALA A 28 -12.51 8.37 8.20
C ALA A 28 -13.40 8.58 9.42
N GLN A 29 -13.30 9.75 10.07
CA GLN A 29 -14.04 10.03 11.30
C GLN A 29 -15.56 9.91 11.16
N HIS A 30 -16.09 10.18 9.96
CA HIS A 30 -17.53 10.18 9.67
C HIS A 30 -18.03 8.87 9.03
N VAL A 31 -17.17 7.85 8.90
CA VAL A 31 -17.53 6.58 8.26
C VAL A 31 -17.00 5.43 9.11
N ASP A 32 -17.88 4.52 9.53
CA ASP A 32 -17.53 3.37 10.39
C ASP A 32 -16.96 2.17 9.61
N THR A 33 -16.40 2.43 8.42
CA THR A 33 -15.83 1.40 7.56
C THR A 33 -14.34 1.61 7.39
N ARG A 34 -13.60 0.51 7.35
CA ARG A 34 -12.18 0.47 7.02
C ARG A 34 -12.02 0.09 5.56
N GLN A 35 -11.24 0.85 4.82
CA GLN A 35 -10.84 0.50 3.45
C GLN A 35 -9.39 0.04 3.46
N PHE A 36 -9.14 -1.04 2.75
CA PHE A 36 -7.82 -1.61 2.57
C PHE A 36 -7.35 -1.37 1.15
N LEU A 37 -6.09 -0.95 0.98
CA LEU A 37 -5.47 -0.69 -0.32
C LEU A 37 -4.10 -1.36 -0.41
N GLY A 38 -3.76 -1.87 -1.58
CA GLY A 38 -2.42 -2.35 -1.89
C GLY A 38 -1.58 -1.24 -2.51
N ALA A 39 -0.27 -1.26 -2.27
CA ALA A 39 0.66 -0.35 -2.95
C ALA A 39 2.05 -0.99 -3.13
N HIS A 40 2.78 -0.53 -4.14
CA HIS A 40 4.23 -0.68 -4.21
C HIS A 40 4.85 0.41 -3.33
N ALA A 41 5.80 0.06 -2.47
CA ALA A 41 6.50 1.03 -1.63
C ALA A 41 7.18 2.12 -2.48
N GLU A 42 7.72 1.77 -3.65
CA GLU A 42 8.28 2.74 -4.59
C GLU A 42 7.24 3.77 -5.03
N CYS A 43 6.02 3.33 -5.34
CA CYS A 43 4.94 4.22 -5.75
C CYS A 43 4.50 5.15 -4.60
N LEU A 44 4.51 4.66 -3.35
CA LEU A 44 4.22 5.50 -2.18
C LEU A 44 5.27 6.57 -1.98
N ASN A 45 6.56 6.20 -2.07
CA ASN A 45 7.66 7.15 -1.95
C ASN A 45 7.62 8.25 -3.03
N GLY A 46 6.98 8.00 -4.18
CA GLY A 46 6.76 9.02 -5.22
C GLY A 46 5.63 10.02 -4.92
N VAL A 47 4.74 9.73 -3.97
CA VAL A 47 3.56 10.58 -3.66
C VAL A 47 3.53 11.10 -2.23
N LEU A 48 4.35 10.54 -1.34
CA LEU A 48 4.43 10.97 0.05
C LEU A 48 5.11 12.34 0.17
N ALA A 49 4.72 13.09 1.21
CA ALA A 49 5.30 14.39 1.51
C ALA A 49 6.77 14.26 1.91
N GLN A 50 7.54 15.34 1.71
CA GLN A 50 8.94 15.39 2.10
C GLN A 50 9.12 15.01 3.58
N GLY A 51 10.10 14.13 3.85
CA GLY A 51 10.40 13.61 5.19
C GLY A 51 9.68 12.31 5.53
N PHE A 52 8.76 11.84 4.69
CA PHE A 52 8.15 10.52 4.82
C PHE A 52 8.75 9.56 3.80
N THR A 53 9.12 8.37 4.26
CA THR A 53 9.59 7.27 3.42
C THR A 53 9.03 5.95 3.93
N VAL A 54 8.81 5.03 3.00
CA VAL A 54 8.45 3.63 3.26
C VAL A 54 9.62 2.76 2.82
N GLU A 55 10.17 2.01 3.77
CA GLU A 55 11.24 1.04 3.55
C GLU A 55 10.72 -0.36 3.87
N VAL A 56 10.91 -1.29 2.93
CA VAL A 56 10.53 -2.70 3.10
C VAL A 56 11.80 -3.50 3.39
N HIS A 57 11.89 -4.05 4.59
CA HIS A 57 13.01 -4.91 5.00
C HIS A 57 12.61 -6.38 4.83
N LEU A 58 13.21 -7.03 3.84
CA LEU A 58 13.07 -8.48 3.65
C LEU A 58 14.04 -9.19 4.62
N MET A 59 13.51 -10.06 5.47
CA MET A 59 14.30 -10.90 6.38
C MET A 59 15.02 -12.01 5.64
#